data_AF-A0A6H9K6A9-F1
#
_entry.id   AF-A0A6H9K6A9-F1
#
_cell.length_a   1.000
_cell.length_b   1.000
_cell.length_c   1.000
_cell.angle_alpha   90.00
_cell.angle_beta   90.00
_cell.angle_gamma   90.00
#
_symmetry.space_group_name_H-M   'P 1'
#
loop_
_entity.id
_entity.type
_entity.pdbx_description
1 polymer ?
#
loop_
_entity_poly.entity_id
_entity_poly.type
_entity_poly.pdbx_seq_one_letter_code
_entity_poly.pdbx_strand_id
1 'polypeptide(L)'
;MSNKFMKNGLIVALLLIVTGFLLQDRISGTFAVYSHLSKILPVLNSGQDNLSFNASIVQKNESKIENVLDFAVRYQKDKLFAGDIQFNTKHFQIRADAQQTSVLRSQPALRIQGEGVDFKNFDIAKFFGDVLNEHPKMKEILQLSWGKKTAVTLWCFFNCSFDNEDIDSMPFNVITFPESKSGKNRLSVYYQAQKQYRVIYDETAQIDLIFTDPEEAFSHQNTIEGETIIVERAELNKSIYQGALRAAGILLENQMPISLTAGTTKWGTGQLIIRDNKRILLANGSHREIGEAHGALLKPEVKKLVYATLYTMGWIYTLEKGEWFVDAMRGAYARLQPFIPQKYQNELAGLSKTSGVSLQELQLANVFPALFHCSGYALFNGATKDGVLYHGRILDYITELGLQNMAVVSVFKPDGSYGFANIGYAGFIGSVSGMNENQVAFGEMGGRGVGDWDGMPMPILMREGLETTSTLSQAVALFRDTPRTCEYYYVITDGKIPDAVGLSTTPTRFITIKPNQFHPQLQHPMEDAVLMSAGDRYEKLAGRVKNQYGQIDQEKAIRLMDRPVAMKSDLHNVLFAPQSLDFWVADAGINTPACNEPYVHFSLADLLQEFAAKSSSKSDASE
;
A
#
# COMPACT_ATOMS: atom_id res chain seq x y z
N MET A 1 61.55 -37.27 20.03
CA MET A 1 60.21 -36.69 19.74
C MET A 1 59.12 -37.39 20.58
N SER A 2 59.41 -37.77 21.83
CA SER A 2 59.20 -37.00 23.08
C SER A 2 57.73 -36.66 23.39
N ASN A 3 57.26 -37.26 24.49
CA ASN A 3 56.01 -37.11 25.27
C ASN A 3 55.24 -35.76 25.20
N LYS A 4 55.85 -34.68 24.72
CA LYS A 4 55.24 -33.36 24.55
C LYS A 4 54.14 -33.32 23.48
N PHE A 5 54.28 -34.08 22.38
CA PHE A 5 53.26 -34.10 21.31
C PHE A 5 52.00 -34.87 21.73
N MET A 6 52.15 -36.01 22.44
CA MET A 6 51.03 -36.74 23.04
C MET A 6 50.37 -35.95 24.18
N LYS A 7 51.13 -35.27 25.04
CA LYS A 7 50.54 -34.40 26.08
C LYS A 7 49.75 -33.23 25.48
N ASN A 8 50.28 -32.57 24.45
CA ASN A 8 49.58 -31.47 23.79
C ASN A 8 48.35 -31.95 23.01
N GLY A 9 48.44 -33.10 22.34
CA GLY A 9 47.28 -33.73 21.66
C GLY A 9 46.19 -34.16 22.64
N LEU A 10 46.57 -34.72 23.80
CA LEU A 10 45.62 -35.09 24.85
C LEU A 10 44.99 -33.85 25.52
N ILE A 11 45.77 -32.78 25.76
CA ILE A 11 45.27 -31.51 26.29
C ILE A 11 44.32 -30.84 25.29
N VAL A 12 44.63 -30.85 23.99
CA VAL A 12 43.74 -30.34 22.94
C VAL A 12 42.50 -31.21 22.82
N ALA A 13 42.60 -32.53 22.90
CA ALA A 13 41.44 -33.42 22.91
C ALA A 13 40.58 -33.23 24.16
N LEU A 14 41.18 -33.07 25.34
CA LEU A 14 40.46 -32.76 26.58
C LEU A 14 39.81 -31.39 26.51
N LEU A 15 40.51 -30.38 25.96
CA LEU A 15 39.94 -29.07 25.68
C LEU A 15 38.77 -29.21 24.72
N LEU A 16 38.88 -29.94 23.62
CA LEU A 16 37.78 -30.15 22.67
C LEU A 16 36.60 -30.90 23.30
N ILE A 17 36.85 -31.88 24.18
CA ILE A 17 35.83 -32.62 24.91
C ILE A 17 35.16 -31.74 25.97
N VAL A 18 35.95 -31.02 26.79
CA VAL A 18 35.45 -30.09 27.83
C VAL A 18 34.71 -28.93 27.20
N THR A 19 35.25 -28.35 26.13
CA THR A 19 34.57 -27.30 25.35
C THR A 19 33.33 -27.89 24.67
N GLY A 20 33.35 -29.15 24.23
CA GLY A 20 32.17 -29.85 23.70
C GLY A 20 31.07 -30.07 24.73
N PHE A 21 31.43 -30.41 25.98
CA PHE A 21 30.49 -30.52 27.10
C PHE A 21 29.98 -29.16 27.58
N LEU A 22 30.86 -28.16 27.71
CA LEU A 22 30.50 -26.78 28.08
C LEU A 22 29.63 -26.10 27.01
N LEU A 23 29.74 -26.52 25.76
CA LEU A 23 28.98 -25.99 24.63
C LEU A 23 27.90 -26.96 24.13
N GLN A 24 27.59 -28.03 24.87
CA GLN A 24 26.65 -29.06 24.43
C GLN A 24 25.26 -28.47 24.14
N ASP A 25 24.76 -27.61 25.02
CA ASP A 25 23.48 -26.90 24.86
C ASP A 25 23.50 -25.91 23.69
N ARG A 26 24.66 -25.28 23.46
CA ARG A 26 24.86 -24.39 22.32
C ARG A 26 24.92 -25.14 20.99
N ILE A 27 25.56 -26.31 20.95
CA ILE A 27 25.63 -27.17 19.75
C ILE A 27 24.23 -27.73 19.44
N SER A 28 23.51 -28.21 20.45
CA SER A 28 22.16 -28.76 20.29
C SER A 28 21.16 -27.69 19.85
N GLY A 29 21.19 -26.50 20.46
CA GLY A 29 20.34 -25.37 20.07
C GLY A 29 20.66 -24.84 18.67
N THR A 30 21.94 -24.77 18.31
CA THR A 30 22.38 -24.40 16.95
C THR A 30 21.89 -25.42 15.91
N PHE A 31 21.98 -26.71 16.20
CA PHE A 31 21.43 -27.75 15.35
C PHE A 31 19.90 -27.65 15.25
N ALA A 32 19.20 -27.31 16.34
CA ALA A 32 17.77 -27.07 16.33
C ALA A 32 17.40 -25.94 15.35
N VAL A 33 18.10 -24.79 15.39
CA VAL A 33 17.90 -23.69 14.42
C VAL A 33 18.07 -24.18 12.98
N TYR A 34 19.14 -24.90 12.69
CA TYR A 34 19.38 -25.45 11.34
C TYR A 34 18.28 -26.42 10.89
N SER A 35 17.87 -27.32 11.79
CA SER A 35 16.81 -28.31 11.57
C SER A 35 15.46 -27.63 11.28
N HIS A 36 15.07 -26.63 12.08
CA HIS A 36 13.86 -25.86 11.87
C HIS A 36 13.88 -25.11 10.52
N LEU A 37 14.97 -24.41 10.19
CA LEU A 37 15.13 -23.75 8.88
C LEU A 37 15.05 -24.74 7.71
N SER A 38 15.58 -25.95 7.88
CA SER A 38 15.58 -26.96 6.83
C SER A 38 14.21 -27.61 6.61
N LYS A 39 13.37 -27.67 7.65
CA LYS A 39 12.01 -28.23 7.59
C LYS A 39 10.96 -27.22 7.17
N ILE A 40 11.02 -25.99 7.69
CA ILE A 40 9.99 -24.95 7.48
C ILE A 40 10.05 -24.39 6.06
N LEU A 41 11.25 -24.10 5.53
CA LEU A 41 11.38 -23.44 4.22
C LEU A 41 10.75 -24.25 3.06
N PRO A 42 10.92 -25.58 2.96
CA PRO A 42 10.20 -26.39 1.98
C PRO A 42 8.68 -26.35 2.16
N VAL A 43 8.17 -26.39 3.39
CA VAL A 43 6.73 -26.33 3.68
C VAL A 43 6.15 -24.99 3.22
N LEU A 44 6.80 -23.87 3.55
CA LEU A 44 6.36 -22.54 3.12
C LEU A 44 6.41 -22.36 1.59
N ASN A 45 7.41 -22.96 0.93
CA ASN A 45 7.53 -22.89 -0.54
C ASN A 45 6.52 -23.79 -1.28
N SER A 46 6.16 -24.94 -0.72
CA SER A 46 5.41 -25.98 -1.42
C SER A 46 3.97 -26.19 -0.94
N GLY A 47 3.61 -25.67 0.24
CA GLY A 47 2.27 -25.80 0.84
C GLY A 47 1.87 -27.26 1.09
N GLN A 48 2.80 -28.15 1.46
CA GLN A 48 2.54 -29.60 1.48
C GLN A 48 2.10 -30.20 2.82
N ASP A 49 1.80 -29.39 3.85
CA ASP A 49 1.51 -29.93 5.18
C ASP A 49 0.11 -29.56 5.71
N ASN A 50 -0.41 -30.42 6.59
CA ASN A 50 -1.58 -30.10 7.40
C ASN A 50 -1.13 -29.21 8.56
N LEU A 51 -1.99 -28.30 9.00
CA LEU A 51 -1.63 -27.35 10.04
C LEU A 51 -2.75 -27.26 11.07
N SER A 52 -2.45 -27.58 12.33
CA SER A 52 -3.38 -27.44 13.45
C SER A 52 -2.66 -26.76 14.61
N PHE A 53 -3.11 -25.57 14.99
CA PHE A 53 -2.51 -24.83 16.09
C PHE A 53 -3.47 -23.81 16.68
N ASN A 54 -3.22 -23.48 17.93
CA ASN A 54 -3.75 -22.34 18.63
C ASN A 54 -2.63 -21.32 18.84
N ALA A 55 -2.99 -20.06 18.76
CA ALA A 55 -2.07 -18.96 18.95
C ALA A 55 -2.72 -17.87 19.79
N SER A 56 -1.98 -17.32 20.73
CA SER A 56 -2.39 -16.16 21.50
C SER A 56 -1.31 -15.09 21.41
N ILE A 57 -1.70 -13.90 20.98
CA ILE A 57 -0.81 -12.74 20.94
C ILE A 57 -1.30 -11.76 22.00
N VAL A 58 -0.43 -11.47 22.96
CA VAL A 58 -0.68 -10.53 24.04
C VAL A 58 0.27 -9.34 23.86
N GLN A 59 -0.32 -8.17 23.64
CA GLN A 59 0.42 -6.91 23.61
C GLN A 59 0.20 -6.15 24.92
N LYS A 60 1.29 -5.70 25.52
CA LYS A 60 1.33 -4.97 26.78
C LYS A 60 1.82 -3.54 26.56
N ASN A 61 1.20 -2.60 27.24
CA ASN A 61 1.63 -1.21 27.33
C ASN A 61 1.74 -0.82 28.80
N GLU A 62 2.94 -0.42 29.25
CA GLU A 62 3.24 -0.10 30.66
C GLU A 62 2.71 -1.17 31.64
N SER A 63 2.96 -2.45 31.31
CA SER A 63 2.52 -3.64 32.08
C SER A 63 1.01 -3.91 32.11
N LYS A 64 0.17 -3.15 31.40
CA LYS A 64 -1.25 -3.47 31.17
C LYS A 64 -1.45 -4.21 29.85
N ILE A 65 -2.28 -5.27 29.87
CA ILE A 65 -2.71 -5.95 28.65
C ILE A 65 -3.59 -4.98 27.87
N GLU A 66 -3.17 -4.63 26.65
CA GLU A 66 -3.86 -3.68 25.79
C GLU A 66 -4.66 -4.40 24.71
N ASN A 67 -4.08 -5.44 24.09
CA ASN A 67 -4.73 -6.24 23.07
C ASN A 67 -4.44 -7.73 23.29
N VAL A 68 -5.48 -8.55 23.13
CA VAL A 68 -5.37 -10.00 23.03
C VAL A 68 -5.97 -10.44 21.70
N LEU A 69 -5.15 -11.12 20.91
CA LEU A 69 -5.56 -11.80 19.69
C LEU A 69 -5.39 -13.30 19.89
N ASP A 70 -6.50 -14.01 20.03
CA ASP A 70 -6.51 -15.46 20.04
C ASP A 70 -6.95 -15.96 18.66
N PHE A 71 -6.25 -16.95 18.13
CA PHE A 71 -6.69 -17.62 16.92
C PHE A 71 -6.39 -19.10 16.92
N ALA A 72 -7.38 -19.88 16.51
CA ALA A 72 -7.28 -21.33 16.30
C ALA A 72 -7.38 -21.61 14.81
N VAL A 73 -6.47 -22.42 14.30
CA VAL A 73 -6.44 -22.82 12.90
C VAL A 73 -6.43 -24.34 12.81
N ARG A 74 -7.31 -24.87 11.97
CA ARG A 74 -7.30 -26.26 11.51
C ARG A 74 -7.32 -26.27 10.00
N TYR A 75 -6.25 -26.79 9.42
CA TYR A 75 -6.06 -26.92 7.99
C TYR A 75 -5.69 -28.35 7.63
N GLN A 76 -6.48 -28.93 6.74
CA GLN A 76 -6.19 -30.17 6.06
C GLN A 76 -6.15 -29.87 4.56
N LYS A 77 -5.00 -30.13 3.95
CA LYS A 77 -4.76 -29.83 2.55
C LYS A 77 -5.88 -30.41 1.66
N ASP A 78 -6.40 -29.56 0.79
CA ASP A 78 -7.48 -29.85 -0.16
C ASP A 78 -8.79 -30.40 0.46
N LYS A 79 -8.96 -30.32 1.78
CA LYS A 79 -10.14 -30.86 2.49
C LYS A 79 -10.87 -29.85 3.36
N LEU A 80 -10.14 -29.14 4.21
CA LEU A 80 -10.73 -28.29 5.24
C LEU A 80 -9.78 -27.15 5.61
N PHE A 81 -10.33 -25.96 5.72
CA PHE A 81 -9.77 -24.85 6.47
C PHE A 81 -10.84 -24.40 7.48
N ALA A 82 -10.45 -24.26 8.74
CA ALA A 82 -11.24 -23.63 9.78
C ALA A 82 -10.32 -22.70 10.56
N GLY A 83 -10.67 -21.42 10.61
CA GLY A 83 -10.03 -20.40 11.41
C GLY A 83 -11.05 -19.80 12.37
N ASP A 84 -10.71 -19.73 13.64
CA ASP A 84 -11.45 -18.99 14.65
C ASP A 84 -10.52 -17.88 15.15
N ILE A 85 -10.97 -16.63 15.08
CA ILE A 85 -10.17 -15.45 15.40
C ILE A 85 -10.97 -14.58 16.36
N GLN A 86 -10.46 -14.44 17.58
CA GLN A 86 -10.98 -13.54 18.58
C GLN A 86 -10.00 -12.39 18.80
N PHE A 87 -10.46 -11.17 18.51
CA PHE A 87 -9.72 -9.96 18.76
C PHE A 87 -10.53 -9.04 19.67
N ASN A 88 -10.10 -8.90 20.92
CA ASN A 88 -10.84 -8.19 21.97
C ASN A 88 -12.30 -8.71 22.05
N THR A 89 -13.31 -7.88 21.75
CA THR A 89 -14.73 -8.26 21.76
C THR A 89 -15.24 -8.80 20.41
N LYS A 90 -14.43 -8.71 19.36
CA LYS A 90 -14.82 -9.15 18.00
C LYS A 90 -14.42 -10.60 17.80
N HIS A 91 -15.35 -11.38 17.27
CA HIS A 91 -15.13 -12.79 16.98
C HIS A 91 -15.47 -13.07 15.53
N PHE A 92 -14.53 -13.71 14.82
CA PHE A 92 -14.61 -14.06 13.43
C PHE A 92 -14.36 -15.56 13.26
N GLN A 93 -15.14 -16.21 12.41
CA GLN A 93 -14.88 -17.60 12.02
C GLN A 93 -14.83 -17.70 10.51
N ILE A 94 -13.83 -18.37 9.98
CA ILE A 94 -13.67 -18.65 8.56
C ILE A 94 -13.68 -20.16 8.39
N ARG A 95 -14.52 -20.69 7.52
CA ARG A 95 -14.56 -22.12 7.21
C ARG A 95 -14.59 -22.32 5.70
N ALA A 96 -13.73 -23.19 5.19
CA ALA A 96 -13.77 -23.63 3.81
C ALA A 96 -13.61 -25.15 3.77
N ASP A 97 -14.52 -25.87 3.11
CA ASP A 97 -14.44 -27.31 2.91
C ASP A 97 -14.76 -27.66 1.45
N ALA A 98 -14.91 -28.93 1.09
CA ALA A 98 -15.20 -29.29 -0.32
C ALA A 98 -16.48 -28.63 -0.89
N GLN A 99 -17.45 -28.25 -0.05
CA GLN A 99 -18.78 -27.81 -0.49
C GLN A 99 -18.95 -26.30 -0.40
N GLN A 100 -18.37 -25.66 0.61
CA GLN A 100 -18.66 -24.26 0.91
C GLN A 100 -17.45 -23.51 1.46
N THR A 101 -17.50 -22.18 1.32
CA THR A 101 -16.67 -21.24 2.08
C THR A 101 -17.59 -20.30 2.84
N SER A 102 -17.32 -20.02 4.11
CA SER A 102 -18.07 -19.04 4.89
C SER A 102 -17.17 -18.21 5.79
N VAL A 103 -17.56 -16.96 5.99
CA VAL A 103 -16.99 -16.04 6.97
C VAL A 103 -18.11 -15.56 7.87
N LEU A 104 -17.93 -15.69 9.18
CA LEU A 104 -18.85 -15.27 10.22
C LEU A 104 -18.21 -14.16 11.02
N ARG A 105 -18.97 -13.12 11.34
CA ARG A 105 -18.67 -12.15 12.39
C ARG A 105 -19.78 -12.21 13.42
N SER A 106 -19.44 -12.23 14.70
CA SER A 106 -20.42 -12.36 15.79
C SER A 106 -21.21 -11.07 16.09
N GLN A 107 -20.60 -9.89 15.93
CA GLN A 107 -21.19 -8.62 16.37
C GLN A 107 -20.92 -7.45 15.40
N PRO A 108 -21.96 -6.91 14.73
CA PRO A 108 -23.27 -7.55 14.54
C PRO A 108 -23.12 -8.85 13.73
N ALA A 109 -24.02 -9.80 14.00
CA ALA A 109 -24.01 -11.11 13.39
C ALA A 109 -24.15 -11.02 11.86
N LEU A 110 -23.11 -11.41 11.14
CA LEU A 110 -23.06 -11.39 9.68
C LEU A 110 -22.38 -12.65 9.17
N ARG A 111 -22.98 -13.30 8.18
CA ARG A 111 -22.46 -14.45 7.47
C ARG A 111 -22.26 -14.09 6.01
N ILE A 112 -21.05 -14.30 5.49
CA ILE A 112 -20.77 -14.27 4.06
C ILE A 112 -20.59 -15.73 3.64
N GLN A 113 -21.44 -16.21 2.74
CA GLN A 113 -21.51 -17.59 2.29
C GLN A 113 -21.16 -17.67 0.80
N GLY A 114 -20.10 -18.40 0.49
CA GLY A 114 -19.67 -18.68 -0.88
C GLY A 114 -20.30 -19.96 -1.40
N GLU A 115 -21.02 -19.85 -2.51
CA GLU A 115 -21.65 -20.96 -3.23
C GLU A 115 -21.05 -21.16 -4.62
N GLY A 116 -21.11 -22.40 -5.14
CA GLY A 116 -20.56 -22.77 -6.45
C GLY A 116 -19.30 -23.64 -6.37
N VAL A 117 -18.74 -23.94 -7.55
CA VAL A 117 -17.62 -24.88 -7.69
C VAL A 117 -16.30 -24.12 -7.66
N ASP A 118 -15.55 -24.28 -6.59
CA ASP A 118 -14.13 -23.91 -6.51
C ASP A 118 -13.36 -25.05 -5.85
N PHE A 119 -12.39 -25.62 -6.57
CA PHE A 119 -11.57 -26.73 -6.09
C PHE A 119 -10.28 -26.27 -5.40
N LYS A 120 -10.01 -24.95 -5.37
CA LYS A 120 -8.80 -24.41 -4.72
C LYS A 120 -9.12 -24.01 -3.28
N ASN A 121 -8.83 -24.92 -2.37
CA ASN A 121 -8.85 -24.59 -0.94
C ASN A 121 -7.72 -23.62 -0.59
N PHE A 122 -7.94 -22.83 0.47
CA PHE A 122 -6.95 -21.94 1.05
C PHE A 122 -5.75 -22.73 1.55
N ASP A 123 -4.62 -22.64 0.86
CA ASP A 123 -3.37 -23.20 1.35
C ASP A 123 -2.70 -22.20 2.29
N ILE A 124 -2.91 -22.40 3.60
CA ILE A 124 -2.37 -21.50 4.62
C ILE A 124 -0.84 -21.61 4.75
N ALA A 125 -0.26 -22.78 4.49
CA ALA A 125 1.19 -22.94 4.50
C ALA A 125 1.81 -22.15 3.34
N LYS A 126 1.20 -22.23 2.15
CA LYS A 126 1.56 -21.42 0.99
C LYS A 126 1.31 -19.93 1.23
N PHE A 127 0.22 -19.56 1.90
CA PHE A 127 -0.07 -18.17 2.27
C PHE A 127 1.08 -17.51 3.02
N PHE A 128 1.62 -18.16 4.06
CA PHE A 128 2.78 -17.63 4.79
C PHE A 128 4.02 -17.49 3.88
N GLY A 129 4.25 -18.46 3.00
CA GLY A 129 5.30 -18.36 1.98
C GLY A 129 5.10 -17.16 1.04
N ASP A 130 3.88 -16.95 0.56
CA ASP A 130 3.55 -15.86 -0.36
C ASP A 130 3.69 -14.49 0.34
N VAL A 131 3.27 -14.36 1.60
CA VAL A 131 3.51 -13.16 2.44
C VAL A 131 5.00 -12.83 2.54
N LEU A 132 5.84 -13.81 2.85
CA LEU A 132 7.29 -13.62 2.94
C LEU A 132 7.91 -13.27 1.58
N ASN A 133 7.36 -13.82 0.49
CA ASN A 133 7.84 -13.56 -0.86
C ASN A 133 7.47 -12.15 -1.36
N GLU A 134 6.44 -11.49 -0.80
CA GLU A 134 6.06 -10.11 -1.16
C GLU A 134 7.09 -9.06 -0.74
N HIS A 135 7.89 -9.36 0.28
CA HIS A 135 8.86 -8.42 0.84
C HIS A 135 10.29 -8.76 0.38
N PRO A 136 11.04 -7.85 -0.28
CA PRO A 136 12.35 -8.16 -0.86
C PRO A 136 13.36 -8.79 0.12
N LYS A 137 13.45 -8.26 1.35
CA LYS A 137 14.36 -8.79 2.38
C LYS A 137 13.93 -10.16 2.91
N MET A 138 12.62 -10.45 2.92
CA MET A 138 12.10 -11.72 3.44
C MET A 138 12.14 -12.81 2.38
N LYS A 139 11.98 -12.45 1.10
CA LYS A 139 12.12 -13.35 -0.04
C LYS A 139 13.47 -14.06 -0.07
N GLU A 140 14.56 -13.39 0.32
CA GLU A 140 15.88 -14.02 0.41
C GLU A 140 15.93 -15.17 1.44
N ILE A 141 15.13 -15.08 2.51
CA ILE A 141 15.03 -16.11 3.55
C ILE A 141 14.44 -17.40 2.97
N LEU A 142 13.45 -17.29 2.07
CA LEU A 142 12.85 -18.44 1.39
C LEU A 142 13.81 -19.17 0.45
N GLN A 143 14.89 -18.51 0.04
CA GLN A 143 15.85 -18.98 -0.97
C GLN A 143 17.26 -19.21 -0.41
N LEU A 144 17.39 -19.38 0.91
CA LEU A 144 18.70 -19.63 1.53
C LEU A 144 19.33 -20.92 0.98
N SER A 145 20.51 -20.78 0.37
CA SER A 145 21.35 -21.92 -0.01
C SER A 145 21.85 -22.65 1.24
N TRP A 146 22.31 -23.89 1.07
CA TRP A 146 22.91 -24.66 2.17
C TRP A 146 24.00 -23.86 2.92
N GLY A 147 24.92 -23.21 2.19
CA GLY A 147 25.95 -22.36 2.79
C GLY A 147 25.41 -21.17 3.57
N LYS A 148 24.35 -20.50 3.09
CA LYS A 148 23.71 -19.40 3.83
C LYS A 148 22.96 -19.89 5.07
N LYS A 149 22.31 -21.06 5.02
CA LYS A 149 21.70 -21.69 6.21
C LYS A 149 22.76 -21.99 7.27
N THR A 150 23.88 -22.61 6.86
CA THR A 150 25.01 -22.86 7.76
C THR A 150 25.59 -21.57 8.33
N ALA A 151 25.67 -20.50 7.54
CA ALA A 151 26.14 -19.19 8.03
C ALA A 151 25.20 -18.59 9.09
N VAL A 152 23.87 -18.65 8.90
CA VAL A 152 22.88 -18.22 9.90
C VAL A 152 23.03 -19.05 11.18
N THR A 153 23.13 -20.36 11.04
CA THR A 153 23.35 -21.30 12.15
C THR A 153 24.62 -20.99 12.94
N LEU A 154 25.75 -20.78 12.24
CA LEU A 154 27.02 -20.39 12.88
C LEU A 154 26.92 -19.01 13.54
N TRP A 155 26.22 -18.06 12.91
CA TRP A 155 25.99 -16.76 13.51
C TRP A 155 25.20 -16.91 14.84
N CYS A 156 24.13 -17.70 14.87
CA CYS A 156 23.40 -17.97 16.11
C CYS A 156 24.29 -18.63 17.17
N PHE A 157 25.15 -19.57 16.79
CA PHE A 157 26.10 -20.20 17.70
C PHE A 157 26.99 -19.18 18.43
N PHE A 158 27.50 -18.17 17.71
CA PHE A 158 28.39 -17.18 18.31
C PHE A 158 27.67 -16.06 19.05
N ASN A 159 26.43 -15.74 18.67
CA ASN A 159 25.77 -14.51 19.10
C ASN A 159 24.56 -14.73 20.03
N CYS A 160 23.97 -15.94 20.07
CA CYS A 160 22.83 -16.25 20.92
C CYS A 160 23.24 -16.98 22.21
N SER A 161 22.40 -16.88 23.25
CA SER A 161 22.41 -17.83 24.37
C SER A 161 21.43 -18.96 24.12
N PHE A 162 21.76 -20.12 24.67
CA PHE A 162 20.99 -21.35 24.58
C PHE A 162 20.88 -21.90 25.99
N ASP A 163 19.71 -21.73 26.58
CA ASP A 163 19.45 -22.03 27.99
C ASP A 163 18.26 -22.99 28.11
N ASN A 164 18.09 -23.57 29.30
CA ASN A 164 16.89 -24.32 29.66
C ASN A 164 16.18 -23.58 30.79
N GLU A 165 14.90 -23.26 30.61
CA GLU A 165 14.09 -22.55 31.60
C GLU A 165 12.80 -23.32 31.86
N ASP A 166 12.41 -23.39 33.13
CA ASP A 166 11.10 -23.92 33.52
C ASP A 166 10.10 -22.77 33.63
N ILE A 167 9.07 -22.78 32.78
CA ILE A 167 7.95 -21.82 32.86
C ILE A 167 6.69 -22.60 33.22
N ASP A 168 5.99 -22.18 34.28
CA ASP A 168 4.76 -22.84 34.76
C ASP A 168 4.96 -24.36 34.99
N SER A 169 6.11 -24.73 35.54
CA SER A 169 6.54 -26.14 35.77
C SER A 169 6.72 -26.97 34.49
N MET A 170 6.90 -26.33 33.34
CA MET A 170 7.18 -26.97 32.06
C MET A 170 8.58 -26.58 31.54
N PRO A 171 9.42 -27.56 31.16
CA PRO A 171 10.77 -27.28 30.68
C PRO A 171 10.77 -26.81 29.22
N PHE A 172 11.41 -25.68 28.97
CA PHE A 172 11.64 -25.10 27.64
C PHE A 172 13.12 -24.98 27.32
N ASN A 173 13.46 -25.25 26.06
CA ASN A 173 14.73 -24.78 25.50
C ASN A 173 14.55 -23.33 25.06
N VAL A 174 15.50 -22.47 25.38
CA VAL A 174 15.41 -21.02 25.14
C VAL A 174 16.55 -20.59 24.24
N ILE A 175 16.19 -19.90 23.15
CA ILE A 175 17.14 -19.21 22.29
C ILE A 175 16.98 -17.72 22.54
N THR A 176 17.98 -17.10 23.18
CA THR A 176 18.00 -15.65 23.40
C THR A 176 18.90 -15.01 22.36
N PHE A 177 18.31 -14.14 21.55
CA PHE A 177 19.03 -13.36 20.55
C PHE A 177 19.69 -12.14 21.20
N PRO A 178 20.85 -11.69 20.69
CA PRO A 178 21.55 -10.54 21.23
C PRO A 178 20.66 -9.28 21.13
N GLU A 179 20.80 -8.37 22.09
CA GLU A 179 20.08 -7.10 22.06
C GLU A 179 20.34 -6.35 20.75
N SER A 180 19.30 -5.74 20.20
CA SER A 180 19.47 -4.91 19.01
C SER A 180 20.40 -3.73 19.32
N LYS A 181 21.04 -3.15 18.30
CA LYS A 181 21.94 -1.98 18.45
C LYS A 181 21.29 -0.76 19.14
N SER A 182 19.97 -0.71 19.27
CA SER A 182 19.24 0.33 20.02
C SER A 182 19.17 0.10 21.53
N GLY A 183 19.65 -1.05 22.04
CA GLY A 183 19.72 -1.37 23.48
C GLY A 183 18.38 -1.55 24.19
N LYS A 184 17.28 -1.74 23.45
CA LYS A 184 15.93 -1.77 24.04
C LYS A 184 15.15 -3.07 23.88
N ASN A 185 15.54 -3.96 22.96
CA ASN A 185 14.68 -5.09 22.59
C ASN A 185 15.49 -6.41 22.59
N ARG A 186 15.10 -7.34 23.46
CA ARG A 186 15.63 -8.73 23.49
C ARG A 186 14.56 -9.68 22.97
N LEU A 187 14.90 -10.49 21.97
CA LEU A 187 14.04 -11.54 21.42
C LEU A 187 14.44 -12.87 22.04
N SER A 188 13.47 -13.58 22.62
CA SER A 188 13.68 -14.93 23.15
C SER A 188 12.64 -15.88 22.55
N VAL A 189 13.11 -17.02 22.06
CA VAL A 189 12.28 -18.09 21.51
C VAL A 189 12.39 -19.30 22.42
N TYR A 190 11.29 -19.60 23.09
CA TYR A 190 11.07 -20.77 23.93
C TYR A 190 10.46 -21.87 23.06
N TYR A 191 11.03 -23.07 23.11
CA TYR A 191 10.49 -24.21 22.38
C TYR A 191 10.61 -25.51 23.18
N GLN A 192 9.57 -26.32 23.07
CA GLN A 192 9.55 -27.69 23.59
C GLN A 192 9.65 -28.68 22.42
N ALA A 193 10.17 -29.88 22.68
CA ALA A 193 10.63 -30.82 21.68
C ALA A 193 9.70 -31.02 20.46
N GLN A 194 8.36 -30.90 20.55
CA GLN A 194 7.49 -31.06 19.36
C GLN A 194 6.20 -30.22 19.23
N LYS A 195 5.70 -29.43 20.20
CA LYS A 195 4.34 -28.85 20.07
C LYS A 195 4.08 -27.47 20.69
N GLN A 196 5.01 -26.85 21.39
CA GLN A 196 4.81 -25.53 22.00
C GLN A 196 5.97 -24.60 21.72
N TYR A 197 5.65 -23.39 21.29
CA TYR A 197 6.57 -22.30 21.04
C TYR A 197 6.05 -21.06 21.73
N ARG A 198 6.95 -20.30 22.35
CA ARG A 198 6.65 -18.99 22.91
C ARG A 198 7.70 -18.01 22.43
N VAL A 199 7.28 -16.94 21.81
CA VAL A 199 8.14 -15.88 21.33
C VAL A 199 7.87 -14.65 22.18
N ILE A 200 8.89 -14.21 22.91
CA ILE A 200 8.84 -12.99 23.71
C ILE A 200 9.69 -11.95 23.01
N TYR A 201 9.08 -10.83 22.65
CA TYR A 201 9.76 -9.69 22.05
C TYR A 201 9.64 -8.51 23.01
N ASP A 202 10.70 -8.30 23.80
CA ASP A 202 10.69 -7.33 24.89
C ASP A 202 9.54 -7.64 25.90
N GLU A 203 9.48 -7.00 27.07
CA GLU A 203 8.38 -7.23 28.03
C GLU A 203 7.01 -6.73 27.49
N THR A 204 6.99 -6.19 26.26
CA THR A 204 5.87 -5.51 25.61
C THR A 204 5.05 -6.42 24.69
N ALA A 205 5.60 -7.52 24.17
CA ALA A 205 4.86 -8.43 23.29
C ALA A 205 5.22 -9.89 23.52
N GLN A 206 4.18 -10.73 23.67
CA GLN A 206 4.29 -12.17 23.80
C GLN A 206 3.39 -12.85 22.77
N ILE A 207 3.95 -13.83 22.06
CA ILE A 207 3.24 -14.70 21.13
C ILE A 207 3.40 -16.13 21.61
N ASP A 208 2.30 -16.75 22.03
CA ASP A 208 2.25 -18.15 22.39
C ASP A 208 1.64 -18.95 21.24
N LEU A 209 2.35 -19.97 20.78
CA LEU A 209 1.96 -20.86 19.68
C LEU A 209 1.95 -22.31 20.18
N ILE A 210 0.77 -22.91 20.21
CA ILE A 210 0.56 -24.27 20.68
C ILE A 210 0.02 -25.10 19.51
N PHE A 211 0.83 -26.01 19.00
CA PHE A 211 0.43 -26.98 17.99
C PHE A 211 -0.29 -28.14 18.69
N THR A 212 -1.58 -28.28 18.41
CA THR A 212 -2.42 -29.35 18.97
C THR A 212 -2.71 -30.41 17.92
N ASP A 213 -3.17 -31.60 18.34
CA ASP A 213 -3.61 -32.58 17.37
C ASP A 213 -4.86 -32.07 16.60
N PRO A 214 -5.03 -32.45 15.33
CA PRO A 214 -6.09 -31.88 14.47
C PRO A 214 -7.53 -32.01 15.00
N GLU A 215 -7.78 -32.94 15.93
CA GLU A 215 -9.11 -33.18 16.51
C GLU A 215 -9.43 -32.25 17.68
N GLU A 216 -8.44 -31.74 18.42
CA GLU A 216 -8.65 -30.98 19.66
C GLU A 216 -8.85 -29.47 19.43
N ALA A 217 -8.41 -28.92 18.30
CA ALA A 217 -8.36 -27.47 18.06
C ALA A 217 -9.74 -26.77 17.89
N PHE A 218 -10.83 -27.51 17.69
CA PHE A 218 -12.16 -26.95 17.40
C PHE A 218 -13.26 -27.76 18.11
N SER A 219 -13.47 -27.53 19.40
CA SER A 219 -14.55 -28.18 20.17
C SER A 219 -15.86 -27.38 20.22
N HIS A 220 -15.88 -26.11 19.79
CA HIS A 220 -17.03 -25.23 19.95
C HIS A 220 -17.49 -24.65 18.60
N GLN A 221 -18.51 -25.27 18.00
CA GLN A 221 -19.28 -24.64 16.92
C GLN A 221 -20.34 -23.74 17.55
N ASN A 222 -20.10 -22.44 17.56
CA ASN A 222 -21.15 -21.48 17.87
C ASN A 222 -21.91 -21.21 16.56
N THR A 223 -23.14 -21.73 16.47
CA THR A 223 -24.07 -21.34 15.41
C THR A 223 -24.45 -19.89 15.64
N ILE A 224 -23.85 -18.98 14.88
CA ILE A 224 -24.24 -17.56 14.90
C ILE A 224 -25.36 -17.39 13.86
N GLU A 225 -26.57 -17.15 14.34
CA GLU A 225 -27.71 -16.68 13.53
C GLU A 225 -27.51 -15.19 13.23
N GLY A 226 -27.48 -14.84 11.95
CA GLY A 226 -27.24 -13.47 11.48
C GLY A 226 -27.62 -13.29 10.02
N GLU A 227 -27.56 -12.06 9.55
CA GLU A 227 -27.76 -11.74 8.14
C GLU A 227 -26.79 -12.54 7.27
N THR A 228 -27.27 -13.11 6.17
CA THR A 228 -26.46 -13.93 5.27
C THR A 228 -26.37 -13.29 3.89
N ILE A 229 -25.15 -13.00 3.45
CA ILE A 229 -24.82 -12.57 2.10
C ILE A 229 -24.33 -13.79 1.33
N ILE A 230 -24.97 -14.10 0.21
CA ILE A 230 -24.56 -15.20 -0.67
C ILE A 230 -23.73 -14.62 -1.83
N VAL A 231 -22.56 -15.19 -2.06
CA VAL A 231 -21.60 -14.75 -3.10
C VAL A 231 -21.03 -15.93 -3.86
N GLU A 232 -20.38 -15.66 -4.99
CA GLU A 232 -19.66 -16.69 -5.74
C GLU A 232 -18.44 -17.18 -4.95
N ARG A 233 -18.30 -18.50 -4.82
CA ARG A 233 -17.30 -19.10 -3.93
C ARG A 233 -15.86 -18.78 -4.34
N ALA A 234 -15.53 -18.77 -5.63
CA ALA A 234 -14.18 -18.43 -6.07
C ALA A 234 -13.84 -16.95 -5.80
N GLU A 235 -14.81 -16.04 -5.98
CA GLU A 235 -14.69 -14.63 -5.63
C GLU A 235 -14.48 -14.43 -4.12
N LEU A 236 -15.25 -15.12 -3.28
CA LEU A 236 -15.04 -15.13 -1.83
C LEU A 236 -13.65 -15.65 -1.48
N ASN A 237 -13.25 -16.78 -2.08
CA ASN A 237 -11.95 -17.40 -1.81
C ASN A 237 -10.80 -16.46 -2.17
N LYS A 238 -10.88 -15.85 -3.35
CA LYS A 238 -9.91 -14.86 -3.80
C LYS A 238 -9.87 -13.63 -2.89
N SER A 239 -11.03 -13.12 -2.48
CA SER A 239 -11.13 -11.93 -1.63
C SER A 239 -10.48 -12.16 -0.26
N ILE A 240 -10.74 -13.30 0.39
CA ILE A 240 -10.09 -13.65 1.67
C ILE A 240 -8.58 -13.75 1.48
N TYR A 241 -8.13 -14.50 0.48
CA TYR A 241 -6.72 -14.80 0.30
C TYR A 241 -5.91 -13.54 -0.01
N GLN A 242 -6.34 -12.77 -1.01
CA GLN A 242 -5.61 -11.57 -1.45
C GLN A 242 -5.72 -10.42 -0.44
N GLY A 243 -6.88 -10.29 0.22
CA GLY A 243 -7.07 -9.29 1.28
C GLY A 243 -6.16 -9.55 2.48
N ALA A 244 -6.07 -10.81 2.92
CA ALA A 244 -5.16 -11.22 4.00
C ALA A 244 -3.69 -11.09 3.59
N LEU A 245 -3.34 -11.45 2.35
CA LEU A 245 -1.97 -11.39 1.83
C LEU A 245 -1.47 -9.94 1.89
N ARG A 246 -2.28 -9.02 1.39
CA ARG A 246 -1.94 -7.60 1.38
C ARG A 246 -1.91 -7.00 2.79
N ALA A 247 -2.87 -7.35 3.66
CA ALA A 247 -2.87 -6.89 5.05
C ALA A 247 -1.57 -7.31 5.78
N ALA A 248 -1.15 -8.57 5.63
CA ALA A 248 0.12 -9.04 6.18
C ALA A 248 1.34 -8.35 5.53
N GLY A 249 1.29 -8.10 4.22
CA GLY A 249 2.30 -7.34 3.50
C GLY A 249 2.46 -5.90 4.04
N ILE A 250 1.37 -5.19 4.33
CA ILE A 250 1.39 -3.86 4.95
C ILE A 250 2.08 -3.92 6.32
N LEU A 251 1.72 -4.90 7.16
CA LEU A 251 2.34 -5.07 8.49
C LEU A 251 3.86 -5.27 8.37
N LEU A 252 4.31 -6.11 7.43
CA LEU A 252 5.73 -6.33 7.18
C LEU A 252 6.42 -5.07 6.67
N GLU A 253 5.82 -4.34 5.72
CA GLU A 253 6.38 -3.11 5.16
C GLU A 253 6.50 -1.99 6.21
N ASN A 254 5.55 -1.92 7.17
CA ASN A 254 5.60 -0.96 8.27
C ASN A 254 6.74 -1.26 9.26
N GLN A 255 7.04 -2.55 9.49
CA GLN A 255 8.14 -2.98 10.36
C GLN A 255 9.50 -2.94 9.64
N MET A 256 9.49 -3.22 8.34
CA MET A 256 10.68 -3.31 7.48
C MET A 256 10.44 -2.44 6.24
N PRO A 257 10.72 -1.12 6.30
CA PRO A 257 10.52 -0.23 5.18
C PRO A 257 11.27 -0.70 3.92
N ILE A 258 10.59 -0.61 2.77
CA ILE A 258 11.18 -0.93 1.46
C ILE A 258 12.04 0.25 1.01
N SER A 259 13.29 -0.01 0.63
CA SER A 259 14.15 0.97 -0.03
C SER A 259 14.22 0.64 -1.52
N LEU A 260 13.98 1.65 -2.36
CA LEU A 260 14.03 1.47 -3.81
C LEU A 260 15.48 1.48 -4.29
N THR A 261 15.85 0.49 -5.10
CA THR A 261 17.18 0.43 -5.70
C THR A 261 17.21 1.30 -6.95
N ALA A 262 18.12 2.28 -6.99
CA ALA A 262 18.28 3.15 -8.15
C ALA A 262 18.54 2.34 -9.43
N GLY A 263 17.93 2.72 -10.53
CA GLY A 263 18.03 1.97 -11.78
C GLY A 263 17.05 2.42 -12.83
N THR A 264 17.16 1.81 -14.01
CA THR A 264 16.27 2.06 -15.14
C THR A 264 15.90 0.75 -15.80
N THR A 265 14.61 0.53 -15.99
CA THR A 265 14.05 -0.63 -16.69
C THR A 265 13.18 -0.14 -17.84
N LYS A 266 13.21 -0.82 -18.99
CA LYS A 266 12.42 -0.48 -20.17
C LYS A 266 11.49 -1.61 -20.57
N TRP A 267 10.33 -1.26 -21.11
CA TRP A 267 9.40 -2.20 -21.71
C TRP A 267 8.61 -1.49 -22.81
N GLY A 268 8.57 -2.04 -24.02
CA GLY A 268 7.87 -1.41 -25.15
C GLY A 268 8.31 0.05 -25.34
N THR A 269 7.33 0.96 -25.33
CA THR A 269 7.53 2.41 -25.38
C THR A 269 7.73 3.05 -24.01
N GLY A 270 7.69 2.30 -22.91
CA GLY A 270 7.84 2.84 -21.56
C GLY A 270 9.20 2.59 -20.90
N GLN A 271 9.47 3.40 -19.89
CA GLN A 271 10.67 3.34 -19.06
C GLN A 271 10.32 3.67 -17.61
N LEU A 272 10.76 2.81 -16.68
CA LEU A 272 10.70 3.07 -15.25
C LEU A 272 12.08 3.45 -14.75
N ILE A 273 12.19 4.63 -14.15
CA ILE A 273 13.40 5.15 -13.52
C ILE A 273 13.17 5.19 -12.01
N ILE A 274 14.14 4.69 -11.25
CA ILE A 274 14.18 4.86 -9.80
C ILE A 274 15.30 5.83 -9.48
N ARG A 275 14.93 7.02 -8.96
CA ARG A 275 15.84 8.10 -8.56
C ARG A 275 15.27 8.79 -7.33
N ASP A 276 16.12 9.22 -6.40
CA ASP A 276 15.72 9.97 -5.19
C ASP A 276 14.61 9.27 -4.37
N ASN A 277 14.67 7.93 -4.32
CA ASN A 277 13.65 7.06 -3.70
C ASN A 277 12.22 7.25 -4.26
N LYS A 278 12.10 7.68 -5.54
CA LYS A 278 10.84 7.81 -6.27
C LYS A 278 10.83 6.88 -7.48
N ARG A 279 9.65 6.36 -7.81
CA ARG A 279 9.38 5.67 -9.08
C ARG A 279 8.91 6.70 -10.10
N ILE A 280 9.60 6.79 -11.22
CA ILE A 280 9.28 7.69 -12.32
C ILE A 280 8.95 6.84 -13.54
N LEU A 281 7.70 6.84 -13.99
CA LEU A 281 7.25 6.09 -15.15
C LEU A 281 7.07 7.01 -16.35
N LEU A 282 7.86 6.80 -17.40
CA LEU A 282 7.75 7.51 -18.67
C LEU A 282 7.11 6.58 -19.71
N ALA A 283 6.10 7.04 -20.47
CA ALA A 283 5.53 6.25 -21.57
C ALA A 283 4.85 7.12 -22.66
N ASN A 284 4.87 6.68 -23.92
CA ASN A 284 4.13 7.25 -25.05
C ASN A 284 3.49 6.16 -25.91
N GLY A 285 2.77 6.61 -26.93
CA GLY A 285 2.07 5.79 -27.90
C GLY A 285 0.57 5.82 -27.65
N SER A 286 -0.12 4.80 -28.15
CA SER A 286 -1.52 4.62 -27.86
C SER A 286 -1.75 4.40 -26.36
N HIS A 287 -2.93 4.76 -25.85
CA HIS A 287 -3.33 4.47 -24.47
C HIS A 287 -3.14 2.99 -24.10
N ARG A 288 -3.35 2.07 -25.05
CA ARG A 288 -3.09 0.65 -24.84
C ARG A 288 -1.61 0.37 -24.58
N GLU A 289 -0.70 0.91 -25.39
CA GLU A 289 0.75 0.70 -25.20
C GLU A 289 1.25 1.30 -23.89
N ILE A 290 0.75 2.49 -23.52
CA ILE A 290 1.00 3.11 -22.21
C ILE A 290 0.55 2.17 -21.08
N GLY A 291 -0.67 1.62 -21.18
CA GLY A 291 -1.19 0.64 -20.23
C GLY A 291 -0.31 -0.60 -20.14
N GLU A 292 0.08 -1.18 -21.28
CA GLU A 292 0.95 -2.38 -21.30
C GLU A 292 2.33 -2.08 -20.66
N ALA A 293 2.90 -0.91 -20.88
CA ALA A 293 4.15 -0.48 -20.26
C ALA A 293 4.02 -0.28 -18.75
N HIS A 294 2.97 0.41 -18.32
CA HIS A 294 2.64 0.59 -16.90
C HIS A 294 2.54 -0.77 -16.19
N GLY A 295 1.77 -1.71 -16.76
CA GLY A 295 1.58 -3.02 -16.15
C GLY A 295 2.83 -3.89 -16.13
N ALA A 296 3.68 -3.81 -17.15
CA ALA A 296 4.90 -4.60 -17.22
C ALA A 296 5.97 -4.10 -16.24
N LEU A 297 6.12 -2.78 -16.14
CA LEU A 297 7.18 -2.14 -15.35
C LEU A 297 6.86 -2.06 -13.85
N LEU A 298 5.57 -2.01 -13.48
CA LEU A 298 5.10 -1.87 -12.10
C LEU A 298 4.23 -3.03 -11.64
N LYS A 299 4.42 -4.22 -12.24
CA LYS A 299 3.62 -5.42 -11.96
C LYS A 299 3.39 -5.71 -10.47
N PRO A 300 4.42 -5.71 -9.59
CA PRO A 300 4.22 -5.94 -8.16
C PRO A 300 3.35 -4.86 -7.50
N GLU A 301 3.61 -3.59 -7.82
CA GLU A 301 2.90 -2.46 -7.24
C GLU A 301 1.44 -2.38 -7.70
N VAL A 302 1.15 -2.66 -8.98
CA VAL A 302 -0.23 -2.74 -9.51
C VAL A 302 -1.04 -3.80 -8.76
N LYS A 303 -0.46 -4.98 -8.50
CA LYS A 303 -1.12 -6.03 -7.72
C LYS A 303 -1.41 -5.59 -6.30
N LYS A 304 -0.40 -5.00 -5.63
CA LYS A 304 -0.56 -4.50 -4.27
C LYS A 304 -1.65 -3.44 -4.18
N LEU A 305 -1.78 -2.55 -5.18
CA LEU A 305 -2.79 -1.51 -5.19
C LEU A 305 -4.18 -2.15 -5.22
N VAL A 306 -4.39 -3.03 -6.19
CA VAL A 306 -5.65 -3.74 -6.39
C VAL A 306 -6.01 -4.56 -5.15
N TYR A 307 -5.04 -5.26 -4.54
CA TYR A 307 -5.32 -6.05 -3.34
C TYR A 307 -5.68 -5.15 -2.15
N ALA A 308 -5.02 -4.00 -1.99
CA ALA A 308 -5.31 -3.06 -0.92
C ALA A 308 -6.72 -2.45 -1.08
N THR A 309 -7.07 -2.00 -2.28
CA THR A 309 -8.33 -1.29 -2.53
C THR A 309 -9.52 -2.21 -2.70
N LEU A 310 -9.38 -3.34 -3.41
CA LEU A 310 -10.50 -4.25 -3.67
C LEU A 310 -10.72 -5.29 -2.59
N TYR A 311 -9.66 -5.80 -1.97
CA TYR A 311 -9.77 -6.95 -1.08
C TYR A 311 -9.56 -6.56 0.39
N THR A 312 -8.49 -5.84 0.74
CA THR A 312 -8.29 -5.38 2.14
C THR A 312 -9.36 -4.38 2.56
N MET A 313 -9.53 -3.28 1.81
CA MET A 313 -10.64 -2.35 2.05
C MET A 313 -12.00 -2.96 1.79
N GLY A 314 -12.10 -3.87 0.81
CA GLY A 314 -13.35 -4.55 0.51
C GLY A 314 -13.86 -5.38 1.68
N TRP A 315 -12.97 -6.02 2.44
CA TRP A 315 -13.34 -6.70 3.68
C TRP A 315 -13.79 -5.74 4.78
N ILE A 316 -13.07 -4.63 4.96
CA ILE A 316 -13.47 -3.60 5.93
C ILE A 316 -14.87 -3.10 5.60
N TYR A 317 -15.12 -2.70 4.34
CA TYR A 317 -16.42 -2.27 3.87
C TYR A 317 -17.49 -3.35 4.08
N THR A 318 -17.21 -4.59 3.63
CA THR A 318 -18.19 -5.69 3.69
C THR A 318 -18.63 -5.96 5.11
N LEU A 319 -17.68 -6.00 6.04
CA LEU A 319 -17.98 -6.22 7.44
C LEU A 319 -18.73 -5.01 8.02
N GLU A 320 -18.26 -3.78 7.78
CA GLU A 320 -18.90 -2.58 8.35
C GLU A 320 -20.30 -2.30 7.82
N LYS A 321 -20.55 -2.55 6.54
CA LYS A 321 -21.80 -2.24 5.85
C LYS A 321 -22.78 -3.40 5.77
N GLY A 322 -22.31 -4.64 5.90
CA GLY A 322 -23.16 -5.81 5.66
C GLY A 322 -23.51 -6.00 4.17
N GLU A 323 -22.68 -5.47 3.27
CA GLU A 323 -22.89 -5.53 1.82
C GLU A 323 -21.65 -6.10 1.14
N TRP A 324 -21.80 -6.96 0.12
CA TRP A 324 -20.61 -7.45 -0.59
C TRP A 324 -19.96 -6.35 -1.40
N PHE A 325 -18.75 -5.93 -1.01
CA PHE A 325 -18.08 -4.80 -1.61
C PHE A 325 -17.84 -4.95 -3.12
N VAL A 326 -17.53 -6.15 -3.59
CA VAL A 326 -17.27 -6.38 -5.02
C VAL A 326 -18.54 -6.16 -5.85
N ASP A 327 -19.70 -6.59 -5.34
CA ASP A 327 -21.00 -6.27 -5.96
C ASP A 327 -21.28 -4.77 -5.99
N ALA A 328 -21.02 -4.08 -4.87
CA ALA A 328 -21.19 -2.62 -4.79
C ALA A 328 -20.31 -1.89 -5.82
N MET A 329 -19.05 -2.31 -5.96
CA MET A 329 -18.13 -1.77 -6.96
C MET A 329 -18.56 -2.11 -8.39
N ARG A 330 -19.07 -3.33 -8.64
CA ARG A 330 -19.65 -3.68 -9.95
C ARG A 330 -20.85 -2.79 -10.29
N GLY A 331 -21.72 -2.52 -9.32
CA GLY A 331 -22.87 -1.61 -9.47
C GLY A 331 -22.44 -0.17 -9.78
N ALA A 332 -21.45 0.34 -9.05
CA ALA A 332 -20.88 1.67 -9.31
C ALA A 332 -20.24 1.73 -10.71
N TYR A 333 -19.40 0.74 -11.06
CA TYR A 333 -18.74 0.69 -12.36
C TYR A 333 -19.75 0.64 -13.52
N ALA A 334 -20.83 -0.14 -13.40
CA ALA A 334 -21.87 -0.23 -14.44
C ALA A 334 -22.52 1.13 -14.76
N ARG A 335 -22.65 2.01 -13.76
CA ARG A 335 -23.19 3.37 -13.94
C ARG A 335 -22.16 4.36 -14.49
N LEU A 336 -20.89 4.18 -14.11
CA LEU A 336 -19.78 5.02 -14.57
C LEU A 336 -19.32 4.69 -15.99
N GLN A 337 -19.31 3.41 -16.37
CA GLN A 337 -18.74 2.91 -17.62
C GLN A 337 -19.23 3.65 -18.88
N PRO A 338 -20.53 3.97 -19.06
CA PRO A 338 -21.01 4.69 -20.25
C PRO A 338 -20.36 6.06 -20.45
N PHE A 339 -19.83 6.66 -19.39
CA PHE A 339 -19.19 7.97 -19.41
C PHE A 339 -17.66 7.90 -19.45
N ILE A 340 -17.06 6.71 -19.46
CA ILE A 340 -15.60 6.51 -19.56
C ILE A 340 -15.23 6.37 -21.05
N PRO A 341 -14.44 7.31 -21.62
CA PRO A 341 -13.98 7.21 -23.00
C PRO A 341 -13.24 5.89 -23.30
N GLN A 342 -13.48 5.34 -24.50
CA GLN A 342 -12.91 4.05 -24.92
C GLN A 342 -11.37 4.00 -24.83
N LYS A 343 -10.68 5.13 -25.01
CA LYS A 343 -9.22 5.23 -24.87
C LYS A 343 -8.72 4.78 -23.48
N TYR A 344 -9.45 5.10 -22.41
CA TYR A 344 -9.08 4.68 -21.06
C TYR A 344 -9.42 3.21 -20.79
N GLN A 345 -10.47 2.67 -21.43
CA GLN A 345 -10.72 1.23 -21.42
C GLN A 345 -9.59 0.47 -22.13
N ASN A 346 -9.02 1.04 -23.21
CA ASN A 346 -7.87 0.48 -23.89
C ASN A 346 -6.60 0.53 -23.02
N GLU A 347 -6.40 1.61 -22.24
CA GLU A 347 -5.30 1.69 -21.24
C GLU A 347 -5.44 0.60 -20.18
N LEU A 348 -6.63 0.42 -19.59
CA LEU A 348 -6.90 -0.66 -18.63
C LEU A 348 -6.69 -2.05 -19.24
N ALA A 349 -7.08 -2.26 -20.50
CA ALA A 349 -6.85 -3.52 -21.21
C ALA A 349 -5.35 -3.78 -21.43
N GLY A 350 -4.57 -2.75 -21.76
CA GLY A 350 -3.11 -2.84 -21.83
C GLY A 350 -2.50 -3.18 -20.48
N LEU A 351 -2.91 -2.46 -19.43
CA LEU A 351 -2.47 -2.67 -18.05
C LEU A 351 -2.77 -4.10 -17.58
N SER A 352 -3.94 -4.63 -17.90
CA SER A 352 -4.33 -6.01 -17.57
C SER A 352 -3.42 -7.04 -18.23
N LYS A 353 -3.09 -6.85 -19.51
CA LYS A 353 -2.30 -7.79 -20.31
C LYS A 353 -0.94 -8.09 -19.70
N THR A 354 -0.30 -7.11 -19.05
CA THR A 354 1.09 -7.21 -18.58
C THR A 354 1.25 -7.26 -17.05
N SER A 355 0.32 -6.68 -16.29
CA SER A 355 0.34 -6.73 -14.81
C SER A 355 0.00 -8.10 -14.23
N GLY A 356 -0.76 -8.92 -14.98
CA GLY A 356 -1.32 -10.17 -14.44
C GLY A 356 -2.45 -9.95 -13.44
N VAL A 357 -3.12 -8.79 -13.53
CA VAL A 357 -4.41 -8.50 -12.88
C VAL A 357 -5.50 -8.52 -13.96
N SER A 358 -6.68 -9.05 -13.66
CA SER A 358 -7.77 -9.08 -14.64
C SER A 358 -8.27 -7.67 -14.99
N LEU A 359 -8.81 -7.51 -16.20
CA LEU A 359 -9.37 -6.23 -16.64
C LEU A 359 -10.50 -5.77 -15.72
N GLN A 360 -11.36 -6.69 -15.28
CA GLN A 360 -12.46 -6.38 -14.36
C GLN A 360 -11.94 -5.85 -13.02
N GLU A 361 -10.94 -6.49 -12.40
CA GLU A 361 -10.34 -5.97 -11.17
C GLU A 361 -9.75 -4.57 -11.37
N LEU A 362 -9.06 -4.32 -12.48
CA LEU A 362 -8.50 -3.00 -12.75
C LEU A 362 -9.59 -1.94 -12.96
N GLN A 363 -10.68 -2.30 -13.65
CA GLN A 363 -11.85 -1.45 -13.83
C GLN A 363 -12.51 -1.08 -12.49
N LEU A 364 -12.72 -2.06 -11.60
CA LEU A 364 -13.29 -1.82 -10.27
C LEU A 364 -12.34 -1.02 -9.38
N ALA A 365 -11.04 -1.33 -9.39
CA ALA A 365 -10.05 -0.62 -8.59
C ALA A 365 -9.91 0.86 -9.02
N ASN A 366 -10.02 1.17 -10.31
CA ASN A 366 -9.85 2.53 -10.82
C ASN A 366 -11.05 3.45 -10.57
N VAL A 367 -12.20 2.93 -10.16
CA VAL A 367 -13.36 3.74 -9.74
C VAL A 367 -13.48 3.88 -8.22
N PHE A 368 -12.68 3.14 -7.44
CA PHE A 368 -12.63 3.24 -5.97
C PHE A 368 -12.33 4.66 -5.44
N PRO A 369 -11.44 5.47 -6.05
CA PRO A 369 -11.13 6.80 -5.53
C PRO A 369 -12.30 7.79 -5.55
N ALA A 370 -13.43 7.45 -6.19
CA ALA A 370 -14.62 8.29 -6.21
C ALA A 370 -15.35 8.42 -4.85
N LEU A 371 -14.79 7.88 -3.76
CA LEU A 371 -15.44 7.77 -2.45
C LEU A 371 -14.92 8.74 -1.36
N PHE A 372 -14.00 9.69 -1.62
CA PHE A 372 -13.23 10.37 -0.53
C PHE A 372 -12.90 11.85 -0.75
N HIS A 373 -12.39 12.55 0.29
CA HIS A 373 -12.25 14.02 0.42
C HIS A 373 -10.79 14.54 0.48
N CYS A 374 -10.48 15.78 0.04
CA CYS A 374 -9.10 16.35 -0.06
C CYS A 374 -9.00 17.90 0.17
N SER A 375 -7.84 18.55 -0.06
CA SER A 375 -7.62 20.04 -0.01
C SER A 375 -6.62 20.58 -1.05
N GLY A 376 -6.72 21.85 -1.48
CA GLY A 376 -5.85 22.44 -2.52
C GLY A 376 -5.92 23.98 -2.63
N TYR A 377 -4.93 24.61 -3.26
CA TYR A 377 -4.88 26.08 -3.44
C TYR A 377 -4.03 26.50 -4.63
N ALA A 378 -4.22 27.74 -5.09
CA ALA A 378 -3.37 28.42 -6.07
C ALA A 378 -3.10 29.87 -5.64
N LEU A 379 -1.85 30.32 -5.81
CA LEU A 379 -1.36 31.66 -5.47
C LEU A 379 -0.46 32.17 -6.59
N PHE A 380 -0.55 33.44 -6.97
CA PHE A 380 0.26 33.99 -8.06
C PHE A 380 0.45 35.50 -7.90
N ASN A 381 1.17 36.14 -8.83
CA ASN A 381 1.33 37.60 -8.91
C ASN A 381 1.58 38.24 -7.54
N GLY A 382 0.71 39.17 -7.09
CA GLY A 382 0.87 39.91 -5.85
C GLY A 382 0.80 39.07 -4.58
N ALA A 383 0.22 37.86 -4.63
CA ALA A 383 0.21 36.93 -3.50
C ALA A 383 1.58 36.29 -3.26
N THR A 384 2.45 36.26 -4.28
CA THR A 384 3.75 35.59 -4.28
C THR A 384 4.90 36.59 -4.36
N LYS A 385 6.05 36.26 -3.76
CA LYS A 385 7.21 37.16 -3.70
C LYS A 385 7.83 37.40 -5.08
N ASP A 386 7.79 36.39 -5.93
CA ASP A 386 8.42 36.30 -7.24
C ASP A 386 7.42 36.40 -8.40
N GLY A 387 6.13 36.55 -8.11
CA GLY A 387 5.06 36.55 -9.12
C GLY A 387 4.77 35.17 -9.73
N VAL A 388 5.42 34.11 -9.23
CA VAL A 388 5.25 32.73 -9.74
C VAL A 388 3.91 32.17 -9.29
N LEU A 389 3.20 31.49 -10.19
CA LEU A 389 1.99 30.74 -9.90
C LEU A 389 2.37 29.44 -9.20
N TYR A 390 2.05 29.35 -7.92
CA TYR A 390 2.20 28.17 -7.08
C TYR A 390 0.85 27.51 -6.87
N HIS A 391 0.72 26.26 -7.28
CA HIS A 391 -0.48 25.44 -7.06
C HIS A 391 -0.14 24.28 -6.13
N GLY A 392 -0.60 24.37 -4.88
CA GLY A 392 -0.42 23.32 -3.88
C GLY A 392 -1.64 22.40 -3.78
N ARG A 393 -1.40 21.09 -3.70
CA ARG A 393 -2.46 20.07 -3.68
C ARG A 393 -2.10 19.03 -2.60
N ILE A 394 -3.05 18.79 -1.67
CA ILE A 394 -2.95 17.87 -0.53
C ILE A 394 -3.90 16.65 -0.69
N LEU A 395 -3.37 15.40 -0.62
CA LEU A 395 -4.16 14.15 -0.64
C LEU A 395 -4.33 13.69 0.80
N ASP A 396 -5.45 14.01 1.42
CA ASP A 396 -5.79 13.38 2.69
C ASP A 396 -6.46 12.03 2.40
N TYR A 397 -5.74 10.93 2.60
CA TYR A 397 -6.20 9.58 2.27
C TYR A 397 -5.63 8.49 3.17
N ILE A 398 -6.20 7.29 3.12
CA ILE A 398 -5.97 6.19 4.07
C ILE A 398 -4.52 5.67 3.99
N THR A 399 -3.62 6.29 4.76
CA THR A 399 -2.19 5.96 4.86
C THR A 399 -1.95 4.54 5.39
N GLU A 400 -2.91 4.01 6.12
CA GLU A 400 -2.91 2.68 6.73
C GLU A 400 -3.01 1.55 5.69
N LEU A 401 -3.40 1.86 4.45
CA LEU A 401 -3.42 0.88 3.35
C LEU A 401 -2.08 0.71 2.64
N GLY A 402 -1.05 1.47 3.02
CA GLY A 402 0.27 1.38 2.43
C GLY A 402 0.32 1.87 0.97
N LEU A 403 -0.61 2.75 0.56
CA LEU A 403 -0.65 3.31 -0.79
C LEU A 403 0.63 4.05 -1.19
N GLN A 404 1.26 4.70 -0.22
CA GLN A 404 2.55 5.38 -0.36
C GLN A 404 3.66 4.47 -0.91
N ASN A 405 3.61 3.16 -0.63
CA ASN A 405 4.59 2.19 -1.15
C ASN A 405 4.46 1.93 -2.66
N MET A 406 3.35 2.41 -3.24
CA MET A 406 2.97 2.26 -4.65
C MET A 406 2.88 3.62 -5.35
N ALA A 407 3.37 4.70 -4.73
CA ALA A 407 3.42 6.03 -5.33
C ALA A 407 4.33 6.05 -6.57
N VAL A 408 3.88 6.76 -7.60
CA VAL A 408 4.56 6.88 -8.90
C VAL A 408 4.36 8.30 -9.44
N VAL A 409 5.46 8.91 -9.88
CA VAL A 409 5.46 10.09 -10.73
C VAL A 409 5.41 9.60 -12.18
N SER A 410 4.25 9.72 -12.83
CA SER A 410 4.08 9.30 -14.21
C SER A 410 4.20 10.48 -15.16
N VAL A 411 4.92 10.34 -16.27
CA VAL A 411 4.92 11.29 -17.38
C VAL A 411 4.52 10.56 -18.65
N PHE A 412 3.38 10.94 -19.20
CA PHE A 412 2.81 10.28 -20.36
C PHE A 412 2.66 11.23 -21.53
N LYS A 413 2.82 10.70 -22.74
CA LYS A 413 2.53 11.39 -24.00
C LYS A 413 1.71 10.47 -24.92
N PRO A 414 0.39 10.38 -24.71
CA PRO A 414 -0.48 9.59 -25.57
C PRO A 414 -0.56 10.17 -26.99
N ASP A 415 -0.79 9.32 -27.99
CA ASP A 415 -0.95 9.75 -29.38
C ASP A 415 -2.09 10.77 -29.51
N GLY A 416 -1.82 11.86 -30.24
CA GLY A 416 -2.79 12.93 -30.47
C GLY A 416 -3.18 13.75 -29.23
N SER A 417 -2.50 13.53 -28.08
CA SER A 417 -2.78 14.22 -26.81
C SER A 417 -1.57 15.01 -26.32
N TYR A 418 -1.78 15.89 -25.33
CA TYR A 418 -0.68 16.59 -24.69
C TYR A 418 0.16 15.68 -23.79
N GLY A 419 1.43 16.00 -23.66
CA GLY A 419 2.31 15.41 -22.66
C GLY A 419 1.98 15.96 -21.27
N PHE A 420 1.97 15.12 -20.24
CA PHE A 420 1.64 15.54 -18.89
C PHE A 420 2.31 14.71 -17.80
N ALA A 421 2.50 15.34 -16.65
CA ALA A 421 2.81 14.68 -15.39
C ALA A 421 1.51 14.33 -14.64
N ASN A 422 1.46 13.10 -14.12
CA ASN A 422 0.41 12.60 -13.25
C ASN A 422 1.04 11.98 -12.00
N ILE A 423 0.72 12.54 -10.83
CA ILE A 423 1.28 12.09 -9.55
C ILE A 423 0.21 11.25 -8.88
N GLY A 424 0.47 9.95 -8.78
CA GLY A 424 -0.53 8.96 -8.38
C GLY A 424 0.11 7.63 -8.01
N TYR A 425 -0.56 6.54 -8.37
CA TYR A 425 -0.24 5.21 -7.86
C TYR A 425 -0.14 4.19 -8.99
N ALA A 426 0.74 3.20 -8.84
CA ALA A 426 0.88 2.10 -9.77
C ALA A 426 -0.46 1.34 -9.93
N GLY A 427 -0.98 1.26 -11.16
CA GLY A 427 -2.25 0.62 -11.48
C GLY A 427 -3.45 1.58 -11.54
N PHE A 428 -3.26 2.84 -11.13
CA PHE A 428 -4.25 3.88 -11.25
C PHE A 428 -3.99 4.72 -12.51
N ILE A 429 -4.94 4.74 -13.43
CA ILE A 429 -4.82 5.44 -14.73
C ILE A 429 -5.42 6.86 -14.70
N GLY A 430 -6.28 7.14 -13.71
CA GLY A 430 -6.83 8.47 -13.47
C GLY A 430 -5.80 9.44 -12.91
N SER A 431 -6.23 10.68 -12.69
CA SER A 431 -5.41 11.71 -12.05
C SER A 431 -6.11 12.33 -10.85
N VAL A 432 -5.34 12.67 -9.82
CA VAL A 432 -5.77 13.50 -8.66
C VAL A 432 -4.87 14.74 -8.50
N SER A 433 -3.76 14.78 -9.22
CA SER A 433 -2.73 15.81 -9.19
C SER A 433 -1.96 15.72 -10.50
N GLY A 434 -1.92 16.79 -11.29
CA GLY A 434 -1.14 16.77 -12.52
C GLY A 434 -1.00 18.12 -13.18
N MET A 435 -0.09 18.17 -14.16
CA MET A 435 0.18 19.33 -14.99
C MET A 435 0.58 18.87 -16.38
N ASN A 436 0.16 19.59 -17.42
CA ASN A 436 0.52 19.28 -18.80
C ASN A 436 1.57 20.23 -19.39
N GLU A 437 2.12 19.85 -20.54
CA GLU A 437 3.14 20.60 -21.29
C GLU A 437 2.66 21.99 -21.75
N ASN A 438 1.35 22.25 -21.68
CA ASN A 438 0.75 23.55 -21.95
C ASN A 438 0.63 24.44 -20.71
N GLN A 439 1.30 24.09 -19.61
CA GLN A 439 1.32 24.88 -18.37
C GLN A 439 -0.04 24.97 -17.67
N VAL A 440 -0.94 24.02 -17.92
CA VAL A 440 -2.21 23.89 -17.18
C VAL A 440 -2.03 22.83 -16.10
N ALA A 441 -2.36 23.16 -14.85
CA ALA A 441 -2.29 22.24 -13.72
C ALA A 441 -3.64 22.07 -13.02
N PHE A 442 -3.86 20.87 -12.48
CA PHE A 442 -5.12 20.42 -11.91
C PHE A 442 -4.91 19.79 -10.55
N GLY A 443 -5.75 20.18 -9.60
CA GLY A 443 -5.86 19.56 -8.28
C GLY A 443 -7.33 19.36 -7.93
N GLU A 444 -7.64 18.23 -7.31
CA GLU A 444 -8.99 17.92 -6.83
C GLU A 444 -9.08 17.90 -5.31
N MET A 445 -10.30 18.13 -4.83
CA MET A 445 -10.74 17.92 -3.48
C MET A 445 -12.12 17.26 -3.44
N GLY A 446 -12.24 16.13 -2.75
CA GLY A 446 -13.51 15.44 -2.73
C GLY A 446 -14.55 16.03 -1.79
N GLY A 447 -15.82 15.89 -2.18
CA GLY A 447 -17.00 16.29 -1.44
C GLY A 447 -17.93 15.11 -1.16
N ARG A 448 -19.21 15.38 -0.94
CA ARG A 448 -20.24 14.38 -0.62
C ARG A 448 -20.84 13.72 -1.87
N GLY A 449 -21.95 13.00 -1.71
CA GLY A 449 -22.73 12.49 -2.85
C GLY A 449 -22.32 11.10 -3.34
N VAL A 450 -21.66 10.29 -2.50
CA VAL A 450 -21.45 8.86 -2.77
C VAL A 450 -22.79 8.22 -3.16
N GLY A 451 -22.84 7.62 -4.35
CA GLY A 451 -24.09 7.13 -4.95
C GLY A 451 -24.48 7.84 -6.25
N ASP A 452 -23.99 9.06 -6.48
CA ASP A 452 -24.24 9.82 -7.72
C ASP A 452 -23.22 9.46 -8.80
N TRP A 453 -23.45 8.32 -9.46
CA TRP A 453 -22.49 7.68 -10.37
C TRP A 453 -22.72 7.94 -11.87
N ASP A 454 -23.79 8.62 -12.27
CA ASP A 454 -24.16 8.80 -13.68
C ASP A 454 -23.39 9.96 -14.35
N GLY A 455 -22.06 9.84 -14.38
CA GLY A 455 -21.16 10.81 -15.00
C GLY A 455 -19.75 10.27 -15.19
N MET A 456 -18.87 11.06 -15.80
CA MET A 456 -17.47 10.69 -15.95
C MET A 456 -16.81 10.67 -14.56
N PRO A 457 -16.15 9.57 -14.16
CA PRO A 457 -15.45 9.52 -12.88
C PRO A 457 -14.46 10.67 -12.75
N MET A 458 -14.43 11.34 -11.60
CA MET A 458 -13.55 12.48 -11.36
C MET A 458 -12.10 12.24 -11.81
N PRO A 459 -11.44 11.11 -11.50
CA PRO A 459 -10.06 10.92 -11.91
C PRO A 459 -9.86 10.85 -13.42
N ILE A 460 -10.87 10.35 -14.15
CA ILE A 460 -10.87 10.28 -15.61
C ILE A 460 -11.14 11.67 -16.20
N LEU A 461 -12.01 12.48 -15.57
CA LEU A 461 -12.25 13.86 -16.00
C LEU A 461 -10.99 14.73 -15.82
N MET A 462 -10.27 14.58 -14.70
CA MET A 462 -8.97 15.23 -14.51
C MET A 462 -7.95 14.79 -15.56
N ARG A 463 -7.87 13.48 -15.81
CA ARG A 463 -6.99 12.91 -16.84
C ARG A 463 -7.32 13.44 -18.24
N GLU A 464 -8.61 13.59 -18.56
CA GLU A 464 -9.07 14.20 -19.82
C GLU A 464 -8.64 15.66 -19.93
N GLY A 465 -8.73 16.42 -18.84
CA GLY A 465 -8.23 17.80 -18.77
C GLY A 465 -6.75 17.88 -19.11
N LEU A 466 -5.94 17.02 -18.49
CA LEU A 466 -4.49 16.99 -18.73
C LEU A 466 -4.16 16.65 -20.19
N GLU A 467 -4.86 15.69 -20.78
CA GLU A 467 -4.61 15.22 -22.14
C GLU A 467 -5.07 16.20 -23.24
N THR A 468 -6.10 17.02 -22.99
CA THR A 468 -6.83 17.71 -24.08
C THR A 468 -6.89 19.23 -23.96
N THR A 469 -6.62 19.80 -22.78
CA THR A 469 -6.83 21.24 -22.56
C THR A 469 -5.50 21.98 -22.58
N SER A 470 -5.50 23.13 -23.26
CA SER A 470 -4.33 24.00 -23.32
C SER A 470 -4.51 25.29 -22.57
N THR A 471 -5.72 25.65 -22.12
CA THR A 471 -5.95 26.90 -21.39
C THR A 471 -6.91 26.72 -20.22
N LEU A 472 -6.86 27.63 -19.25
CA LEU A 472 -7.80 27.66 -18.12
C LEU A 472 -9.27 27.65 -18.59
N SER A 473 -9.58 28.42 -19.64
CA SER A 473 -10.94 28.50 -20.19
C SER A 473 -11.39 27.19 -20.83
N GLN A 474 -10.51 26.49 -21.54
CA GLN A 474 -10.81 25.17 -22.12
C GLN A 474 -11.03 24.14 -21.01
N ALA A 475 -10.21 24.17 -19.96
CA ALA A 475 -10.35 23.28 -18.81
C ALA A 475 -11.68 23.51 -18.06
N VAL A 476 -12.04 24.76 -17.78
CA VAL A 476 -13.33 25.09 -17.15
C VAL A 476 -14.51 24.66 -18.04
N ALA A 477 -14.41 24.86 -19.37
CA ALA A 477 -15.45 24.41 -20.31
C ALA A 477 -15.60 22.88 -20.31
N LEU A 478 -14.51 22.12 -20.38
CA LEU A 478 -14.52 20.66 -20.30
C LEU A 478 -15.25 20.17 -19.04
N PHE A 479 -14.91 20.73 -17.88
CA PHE A 479 -15.53 20.33 -16.61
C PHE A 479 -17.00 20.75 -16.52
N ARG A 480 -17.39 21.87 -17.15
CA ARG A 480 -18.78 22.33 -17.19
C ARG A 480 -19.65 21.44 -18.08
N ASP A 481 -19.12 21.07 -19.24
CA ASP A 481 -19.88 20.47 -20.33
C ASP A 481 -19.87 18.93 -20.27
N THR A 482 -19.00 18.34 -19.46
CA THR A 482 -18.98 16.89 -19.18
C THR A 482 -19.94 16.53 -18.04
N PRO A 483 -20.77 15.48 -18.16
CA PRO A 483 -21.53 14.93 -17.04
C PRO A 483 -20.61 14.55 -15.88
N ARG A 484 -20.88 15.08 -14.69
CA ARG A 484 -20.08 14.86 -13.48
C ARG A 484 -20.79 13.90 -12.54
N THR A 485 -20.00 13.20 -11.75
CA THR A 485 -20.47 12.35 -10.64
C THR A 485 -20.70 13.21 -9.39
N CYS A 486 -20.55 12.61 -8.20
CA CYS A 486 -20.56 13.16 -6.85
C CYS A 486 -20.09 14.63 -6.67
N GLU A 487 -20.23 15.16 -5.45
CA GLU A 487 -19.70 16.48 -5.18
C GLU A 487 -18.16 16.48 -5.17
N TYR A 488 -17.59 17.35 -5.98
CA TYR A 488 -16.14 17.55 -6.09
C TYR A 488 -15.81 19.03 -6.21
N TYR A 489 -14.65 19.37 -5.70
CA TYR A 489 -14.07 20.69 -5.83
C TYR A 489 -12.73 20.58 -6.55
N TYR A 490 -12.36 21.61 -7.30
CA TYR A 490 -11.13 21.60 -8.08
C TYR A 490 -10.42 22.94 -7.98
N VAL A 491 -9.10 22.91 -8.13
CA VAL A 491 -8.29 24.08 -8.45
C VAL A 491 -7.67 23.82 -9.81
N ILE A 492 -7.85 24.74 -10.74
CA ILE A 492 -7.26 24.68 -12.08
C ILE A 492 -6.49 25.98 -12.29
N THR A 493 -5.26 25.87 -12.79
CA THR A 493 -4.34 26.99 -12.97
C THR A 493 -3.74 27.00 -14.38
N ASP A 494 -3.39 28.16 -14.91
CA ASP A 494 -2.73 28.32 -16.20
C ASP A 494 -1.51 29.24 -16.07
N GLY A 495 -0.32 28.69 -16.31
CA GLY A 495 0.94 29.40 -16.16
C GLY A 495 1.15 30.49 -17.21
N LYS A 496 0.50 30.41 -18.38
CA LYS A 496 0.69 31.41 -19.45
C LYS A 496 0.01 32.73 -19.13
N ILE A 497 -1.12 32.64 -18.45
CA ILE A 497 -1.89 33.75 -17.91
C ILE A 497 -2.01 33.52 -16.41
N PRO A 498 -0.99 33.85 -15.59
CA PRO A 498 -0.97 33.50 -14.16
C PRO A 498 -2.30 33.83 -13.48
N ASP A 499 -3.14 32.80 -13.35
CA ASP A 499 -4.55 32.87 -12.96
C ASP A 499 -5.01 31.46 -12.55
N ALA A 500 -6.09 31.42 -11.78
CA ALA A 500 -6.68 30.20 -11.25
C ALA A 500 -8.19 30.27 -11.19
N VAL A 501 -8.85 29.12 -11.28
CA VAL A 501 -10.28 28.98 -10.98
C VAL A 501 -10.49 27.83 -10.01
N GLY A 502 -11.17 28.14 -8.92
CA GLY A 502 -11.77 27.15 -8.04
C GLY A 502 -13.10 26.68 -8.63
N LEU A 503 -13.37 25.38 -8.61
CA LEU A 503 -14.66 24.83 -9.02
C LEU A 503 -15.32 24.16 -7.81
N SER A 504 -16.63 24.32 -7.66
CA SER A 504 -17.46 23.54 -6.76
C SER A 504 -18.60 22.92 -7.57
N THR A 505 -18.60 21.59 -7.67
CA THR A 505 -19.42 20.88 -8.64
C THR A 505 -20.17 19.72 -8.00
N THR A 506 -21.34 19.43 -8.55
CA THR A 506 -22.13 18.20 -8.33
C THR A 506 -22.64 17.74 -9.71
N PRO A 507 -23.46 16.68 -9.82
CA PRO A 507 -24.09 16.34 -11.09
C PRO A 507 -24.92 17.51 -11.67
N THR A 508 -25.59 18.27 -10.80
CA THR A 508 -26.55 19.33 -11.19
C THR A 508 -26.04 20.75 -10.97
N ARG A 509 -24.92 20.94 -10.27
CA ARG A 509 -24.39 22.25 -9.89
C ARG A 509 -22.98 22.45 -10.45
N PHE A 510 -22.71 23.64 -10.97
CA PHE A 510 -21.39 24.05 -11.43
C PHE A 510 -21.13 25.51 -11.02
N ILE A 511 -20.30 25.70 -10.00
CA ILE A 511 -19.93 27.03 -9.49
C ILE A 511 -18.45 27.26 -9.76
N THR A 512 -18.12 28.41 -10.35
CA THR A 512 -16.75 28.91 -10.49
C THR A 512 -16.45 29.94 -9.41
N ILE A 513 -15.29 29.84 -8.80
CA ILE A 513 -14.76 30.73 -7.77
C ILE A 513 -13.45 31.32 -8.32
N LYS A 514 -13.50 32.60 -8.68
CA LYS A 514 -12.34 33.35 -9.18
C LYS A 514 -11.52 33.95 -8.03
N PRO A 515 -10.28 34.39 -8.30
CA PRO A 515 -9.52 35.19 -7.34
C PRO A 515 -10.34 36.39 -6.87
N ASN A 516 -10.18 36.75 -5.60
CA ASN A 516 -10.90 37.83 -4.93
C ASN A 516 -12.44 37.70 -4.96
N GLN A 517 -13.00 36.53 -5.29
CA GLN A 517 -14.44 36.30 -5.30
C GLN A 517 -14.89 35.69 -3.97
N PHE A 518 -15.86 36.32 -3.31
CA PHE A 518 -16.49 35.75 -2.12
C PHE A 518 -17.31 34.50 -2.43
N HIS A 519 -17.21 33.49 -1.59
CA HIS A 519 -18.09 32.32 -1.59
C HIS A 519 -18.53 31.98 -0.15
N PRO A 520 -19.78 31.58 0.11
CA PRO A 520 -20.26 31.34 1.48
C PRO A 520 -19.46 30.30 2.28
N GLN A 521 -18.87 29.32 1.60
CA GLN A 521 -18.00 28.30 2.20
C GLN A 521 -16.52 28.72 2.27
N LEU A 522 -16.13 29.79 1.59
CA LEU A 522 -14.75 30.28 1.48
C LEU A 522 -14.76 31.81 1.67
N GLN A 523 -14.88 32.23 2.94
CA GLN A 523 -15.27 33.59 3.31
C GLN A 523 -14.13 34.63 3.29
N HIS A 524 -12.90 34.20 2.98
CA HIS A 524 -11.70 35.05 2.92
C HIS A 524 -11.22 35.17 1.47
N PRO A 525 -11.92 35.94 0.60
CA PRO A 525 -11.43 36.22 -0.74
C PRO A 525 -10.11 36.99 -0.67
N MET A 526 -9.20 36.67 -1.58
CA MET A 526 -7.89 37.32 -1.68
C MET A 526 -7.57 37.58 -3.14
N GLU A 527 -6.98 38.75 -3.40
CA GLU A 527 -6.39 39.05 -4.70
C GLU A 527 -5.31 38.03 -5.04
N ASP A 528 -5.21 37.67 -6.33
CA ASP A 528 -4.24 36.71 -6.87
C ASP A 528 -4.17 35.34 -6.16
N ALA A 529 -5.28 34.90 -5.57
CA ALA A 529 -5.34 33.64 -4.83
C ALA A 529 -6.71 32.95 -4.93
N VAL A 530 -6.68 31.63 -5.08
CA VAL A 530 -7.82 30.72 -4.92
C VAL A 530 -7.47 29.70 -3.84
N LEU A 531 -8.18 29.75 -2.71
CA LEU A 531 -7.92 28.89 -1.55
C LEU A 531 -9.09 27.93 -1.37
N MET A 532 -8.85 26.63 -1.47
CA MET A 532 -9.89 25.61 -1.36
C MET A 532 -9.56 24.63 -0.23
N SER A 533 -10.30 24.71 0.86
CA SER A 533 -10.25 23.72 1.95
C SER A 533 -11.58 23.74 2.71
N ALA A 534 -11.69 23.03 3.84
CA ALA A 534 -12.93 22.95 4.61
C ALA A 534 -12.72 23.20 6.10
N GLY A 535 -13.64 23.95 6.71
CA GLY A 535 -13.66 24.22 8.15
C GLY A 535 -12.38 24.89 8.65
N ASP A 536 -11.88 24.48 9.81
CA ASP A 536 -10.69 25.05 10.45
C ASP A 536 -9.43 24.98 9.57
N ARG A 537 -9.37 24.02 8.64
CA ARG A 537 -8.25 23.89 7.70
C ARG A 537 -8.24 25.04 6.70
N TYR A 538 -9.42 25.46 6.23
CA TYR A 538 -9.59 26.65 5.39
C TYR A 538 -9.20 27.91 6.16
N GLU A 539 -9.70 28.08 7.38
CA GLU A 539 -9.34 29.23 8.24
C GLU A 539 -7.83 29.30 8.46
N LYS A 540 -7.17 28.16 8.69
CA LYS A 540 -5.72 28.11 8.86
C LYS A 540 -4.98 28.46 7.58
N LEU A 541 -5.40 27.92 6.44
CA LEU A 541 -4.79 28.20 5.14
C LEU A 541 -4.93 29.68 4.79
N ALA A 542 -6.15 30.23 4.89
CA ALA A 542 -6.42 31.64 4.66
C ALA A 542 -5.59 32.54 5.60
N GLY A 543 -5.54 32.22 6.89
CA GLY A 543 -4.69 32.95 7.84
C GLY A 543 -3.21 32.93 7.48
N ARG A 544 -2.67 31.78 7.04
CA ARG A 544 -1.27 31.66 6.61
C ARG A 544 -0.97 32.49 5.37
N VAL A 545 -1.85 32.43 4.36
CA VAL A 545 -1.68 33.19 3.11
C VAL A 545 -1.78 34.68 3.39
N LYS A 546 -2.80 35.12 4.13
CA LYS A 546 -2.99 36.54 4.49
C LYS A 546 -1.78 37.11 5.23
N ASN A 547 -1.23 36.37 6.19
CA ASN A 547 -0.08 36.83 6.99
C ASN A 547 1.23 36.89 6.19
N GLN A 548 1.31 36.18 5.07
CA GLN A 548 2.51 36.08 4.23
C GLN A 548 2.31 36.66 2.84
N TYR A 549 1.19 37.36 2.60
CA TYR A 549 0.84 37.88 1.29
C TYR A 549 1.98 38.73 0.69
N GLY A 550 2.36 38.45 -0.55
CA GLY A 550 3.48 39.10 -1.24
C GLY A 550 4.87 38.66 -0.77
N GLN A 551 4.96 37.71 0.16
CA GLN A 551 6.21 37.17 0.69
C GLN A 551 6.36 35.66 0.45
N ILE A 552 5.38 35.01 -0.19
CA ILE A 552 5.35 33.57 -0.43
C ILE A 552 6.27 33.23 -1.62
N ASP A 553 7.33 32.48 -1.35
CA ASP A 553 8.21 31.84 -2.32
C ASP A 553 7.93 30.33 -2.37
N GLN A 554 8.67 29.58 -3.20
CA GLN A 554 8.52 28.12 -3.34
C GLN A 554 8.49 27.40 -1.98
N GLU A 555 9.43 27.68 -1.08
CA GLU A 555 9.53 27.00 0.21
C GLU A 555 8.33 27.32 1.09
N LYS A 556 7.94 28.60 1.17
CA LYS A 556 6.75 29.00 1.94
C LYS A 556 5.48 28.42 1.35
N ALA A 557 5.35 28.33 0.03
CA ALA A 557 4.23 27.67 -0.63
C ALA A 557 4.14 26.21 -0.17
N ILE A 558 5.24 25.45 -0.20
CA ILE A 558 5.26 24.10 0.36
C ILE A 558 4.75 24.07 1.81
N ARG A 559 5.24 24.99 2.66
CA ARG A 559 4.85 25.05 4.08
C ARG A 559 3.40 25.49 4.32
N LEU A 560 2.68 26.01 3.32
CA LEU A 560 1.23 26.23 3.44
C LEU A 560 0.46 24.92 3.61
N MET A 561 0.98 23.81 3.05
CA MET A 561 0.36 22.49 3.15
C MET A 561 0.54 21.84 4.52
N ASP A 562 1.45 22.34 5.37
CA ASP A 562 1.71 21.76 6.69
C ASP A 562 0.45 21.60 7.54
N ARG A 563 0.45 20.60 8.42
CA ARG A 563 -0.61 20.46 9.43
C ARG A 563 -0.82 21.77 10.20
N PRO A 564 -2.06 22.16 10.53
CA PRO A 564 -3.29 21.39 10.37
C PRO A 564 -4.03 21.59 9.04
N VAL A 565 -3.44 22.23 8.01
CA VAL A 565 -4.09 22.32 6.69
C VAL A 565 -4.20 20.93 6.06
N ALA A 566 -3.09 20.19 6.06
CA ALA A 566 -3.09 18.75 5.87
C ALA A 566 -3.64 18.00 7.10
N MET A 567 -4.28 16.85 6.87
CA MET A 567 -4.81 15.96 7.91
C MET A 567 -3.73 14.99 8.40
N LYS A 568 -4.10 14.06 9.31
CA LYS A 568 -3.14 13.04 9.80
C LYS A 568 -2.86 12.00 8.72
N SER A 569 -3.87 11.75 7.92
CA SER A 569 -3.90 10.91 6.73
C SER A 569 -3.32 11.61 5.50
N ASP A 570 -2.44 12.60 5.66
CA ASP A 570 -1.85 13.30 4.50
C ASP A 570 -0.91 12.36 3.75
N LEU A 571 -1.43 11.75 2.68
CA LEU A 571 -0.84 10.65 1.92
C LEU A 571 0.15 11.15 0.86
N HIS A 572 -0.16 12.25 0.17
CA HIS A 572 0.77 12.88 -0.76
C HIS A 572 0.51 14.38 -0.91
N ASN A 573 1.58 15.15 -1.12
CA ASN A 573 1.55 16.57 -1.42
C ASN A 573 2.28 16.87 -2.73
N VAL A 574 1.73 17.79 -3.50
CA VAL A 574 2.37 18.31 -4.71
C VAL A 574 2.30 19.82 -4.73
N LEU A 575 3.43 20.46 -5.01
CA LEU A 575 3.48 21.86 -5.42
C LEU A 575 3.82 21.92 -6.91
N PHE A 576 2.99 22.57 -7.72
CA PHE A 576 3.29 22.87 -9.13
C PHE A 576 3.69 24.33 -9.28
N ALA A 577 4.65 24.60 -10.17
CA ALA A 577 4.96 25.92 -10.72
C ALA A 577 4.77 25.89 -12.25
N PRO A 578 3.54 26.12 -12.75
CA PRO A 578 3.22 25.82 -14.14
C PRO A 578 3.99 26.63 -15.19
N GLN A 579 4.39 27.87 -14.89
CA GLN A 579 5.17 28.70 -15.82
C GLN A 579 6.50 28.05 -16.21
N SER A 580 7.18 27.41 -15.26
CA SER A 580 8.47 26.74 -15.48
C SER A 580 8.34 25.24 -15.75
N LEU A 581 7.12 24.70 -15.68
CA LEU A 581 6.84 23.27 -15.75
C LEU A 581 7.54 22.45 -14.65
N ASP A 582 7.82 23.08 -13.50
CA ASP A 582 8.40 22.43 -12.32
C ASP A 582 7.32 21.93 -11.36
N PHE A 583 7.67 20.88 -10.62
CA PHE A 583 6.84 20.40 -9.51
C PHE A 583 7.66 19.70 -8.43
N TRP A 584 7.13 19.69 -7.21
CA TRP A 584 7.74 19.09 -6.03
C TRP A 584 6.78 18.11 -5.38
N VAL A 585 7.23 16.88 -5.12
CA VAL A 585 6.38 15.79 -4.63
C VAL A 585 6.89 15.24 -3.30
N ALA A 586 5.99 15.11 -2.33
CA ALA A 586 6.20 14.35 -1.10
C ALA A 586 5.09 13.30 -0.94
N ASP A 587 5.44 12.11 -0.47
CA ASP A 587 4.50 11.03 -0.14
C ASP A 587 4.65 10.73 1.35
N ALA A 588 3.61 10.24 2.01
CA ALA A 588 3.66 9.87 3.41
C ALA A 588 4.73 8.80 3.66
N GLY A 589 5.40 8.91 4.80
CA GLY A 589 6.18 7.81 5.36
C GLY A 589 5.26 6.78 6.02
N ILE A 590 5.86 5.87 6.79
CA ILE A 590 5.10 4.85 7.52
C ILE A 590 4.35 5.47 8.71
N ASN A 591 5.00 6.40 9.42
CA ASN A 591 4.46 7.02 10.65
C ASN A 591 4.39 8.56 10.53
N THR A 592 4.56 9.08 9.33
CA THR A 592 4.78 10.50 9.08
C THR A 592 3.93 10.95 7.89
N PRO A 593 3.16 12.04 8.03
CA PRO A 593 2.36 12.59 6.93
C PRO A 593 3.27 13.19 5.85
N ALA A 594 2.80 13.24 4.60
CA ALA A 594 3.54 13.74 3.46
C ALA A 594 4.09 15.16 3.66
N CYS A 595 3.38 16.06 4.37
CA CYS A 595 3.85 17.42 4.63
C CYS A 595 5.15 17.48 5.44
N ASN A 596 5.46 16.43 6.21
CA ASN A 596 6.68 16.30 7.01
C ASN A 596 7.79 15.57 6.26
N GLU A 597 7.50 15.00 5.10
CA GLU A 597 8.47 14.26 4.30
C GLU A 597 9.22 15.19 3.34
N PRO A 598 10.45 14.81 2.91
CA PRO A 598 11.20 15.56 1.92
C PRO A 598 10.46 15.66 0.58
N TYR A 599 10.44 16.86 0.02
CA TYR A 599 9.88 17.13 -1.29
C TYR A 599 10.96 16.93 -2.37
N VAL A 600 10.70 16.07 -3.34
CA VAL A 600 11.59 15.81 -4.47
C VAL A 600 11.17 16.67 -5.66
N HIS A 601 12.12 17.40 -6.26
CA HIS A 601 11.91 18.26 -7.42
C HIS A 601 11.94 17.48 -8.74
N PHE A 602 11.09 17.90 -9.66
CA PHE A 602 11.01 17.41 -11.03
C PHE A 602 10.72 18.56 -12.01
N SER A 603 11.31 18.48 -13.19
CA SER A 603 10.97 19.32 -14.35
C SER A 603 10.22 18.46 -15.37
N LEU A 604 8.97 18.80 -15.68
CA LEU A 604 8.20 18.09 -16.71
C LEU A 604 8.84 18.26 -18.09
N ALA A 605 9.41 19.44 -18.38
CA ALA A 605 10.12 19.68 -19.63
C ALA A 605 11.30 18.72 -19.81
N ASP A 606 12.12 18.54 -18.76
CA ASP A 606 13.29 17.66 -18.79
C ASP A 606 12.88 16.19 -18.92
N LEU A 607 11.83 15.77 -18.19
CA LEU A 607 11.32 14.39 -18.27
C LEU A 607 10.75 14.06 -19.65
N LEU A 608 10.05 15.00 -20.29
CA LEU A 608 9.58 14.85 -21.68
C LEU A 608 10.74 14.79 -22.67
N GLN A 609 11.78 15.62 -22.49
CA GLN A 609 12.98 15.58 -23.33
C GLN A 609 13.81 14.31 -23.15
N GLU A 610 14.06 13.88 -21.92
CA GLU A 610 14.81 12.65 -21.62
C GLU A 610 14.18 11.45 -22.33
N PHE A 611 12.86 11.46 -22.39
CA PHE A 611 12.10 10.43 -23.06
C PHE A 611 12.20 10.52 -24.60
N ALA A 612 12.07 11.72 -25.18
CA ALA A 612 12.16 11.94 -26.62
C ALA A 612 13.57 11.68 -27.20
N ALA A 613 14.64 12.04 -26.48
CA ALA A 613 16.02 11.83 -26.92
C ALA A 613 16.42 10.35 -26.99
N LYS A 614 15.66 9.47 -26.33
CA LYS A 614 15.93 8.02 -26.25
C LYS A 614 15.02 7.18 -27.16
N SER A 615 13.99 7.77 -27.75
CA SER A 615 13.19 7.12 -28.79
C SER A 615 13.81 7.29 -30.19
N SER A 616 14.53 8.38 -30.44
CA SER A 616 15.27 8.63 -31.69
C SER A 616 16.52 7.77 -31.87
N SER A 617 17.16 7.32 -30.79
CA SER A 617 18.36 6.45 -30.88
C SER A 617 18.08 5.01 -31.34
N LYS A 618 16.82 4.67 -31.65
CA LYS A 618 16.43 3.39 -32.28
C LYS A 618 16.13 3.50 -33.78
N SER A 619 15.99 4.70 -34.36
CA SER A 619 15.78 4.85 -35.81
C SER A 619 17.07 4.84 -36.62
N ASP A 620 18.21 5.15 -36.01
CA ASP A 620 19.48 5.37 -36.74
C ASP A 620 20.40 4.14 -36.74
N ALA A 621 19.91 2.98 -36.28
CA ALA A 621 20.66 1.71 -36.27
C ALA A 621 20.15 0.70 -37.32
N SER A 622 19.32 1.14 -38.27
CA SER A 622 18.88 0.35 -39.42
C SER A 622 18.91 1.19 -40.70
N GLU A 623 20.12 1.54 -41.15
CA GLU A 623 20.43 1.75 -42.57
C GLU A 623 21.62 0.88 -42.97
#